data_AF-A0A2M7XWP9-F1
#
_entry.id   AF-A0A2M7XWP9-F1
#
_cell.length_a   1.000
_cell.length_b   1.000
_cell.length_c   1.000
_cell.angle_alpha   90.00
_cell.angle_beta   90.00
_cell.angle_gamma   90.00
#
_symmetry.space_group_name_H-M   'P 1'
#
loop_
_entity.id
_entity.type
_entity.pdbx_description
1 polymer ?
#
loop_
_entity_poly.entity_id
_entity_poly.type
_entity_poly.pdbx_seq_one_letter_code
_entity_poly.pdbx_strand_id
1 'polypeptide(L)'
;DVIVSNIEKNSVRATWATGVDSQGVVEYGTTPTALNFFAPEATKVKTHTIDLTLLSPNTTYYFDIRVGDTKYDNGGVPWTFTTKGAEASVATPTTAPTQPFDSAQGKPTPIQRLKISDGTNCTETDCAKIKTLLGKGCSTQDYFLCLKKLTPTP
;
A
#
# COMPACT_ATOMS: atom_id res chain seq x y z
N ASP A 1 -24.50 -3.21 -5.24
CA ASP A 1 -23.98 -3.49 -3.90
C ASP A 1 -22.46 -3.44 -3.95
N VAL A 2 -21.82 -2.90 -2.90
CA VAL A 2 -20.36 -2.75 -2.80
C VAL A 2 -19.90 -3.45 -1.53
N ILE A 3 -18.97 -4.39 -1.69
CA ILE A 3 -18.44 -5.21 -0.61
C ILE A 3 -16.97 -4.84 -0.40
N VAL A 4 -16.62 -4.49 0.83
CA VAL A 4 -15.24 -4.25 1.26
C VAL A 4 -14.78 -5.45 2.10
N SER A 5 -13.65 -6.06 1.72
CA SER A 5 -13.11 -7.27 2.32
C SER A 5 -11.58 -7.23 2.41
N ASN A 6 -10.97 -8.24 3.06
CA ASN A 6 -9.52 -8.33 3.21
C ASN A 6 -8.87 -7.02 3.70
N ILE A 7 -9.51 -6.37 4.67
CA ILE A 7 -9.01 -5.13 5.26
C ILE A 7 -7.75 -5.48 6.05
N GLU A 8 -6.61 -5.02 5.57
CA GLU A 8 -5.31 -5.16 6.22
C GLU A 8 -4.75 -3.79 6.61
N LYS A 9 -3.52 -3.78 7.15
CA LYS A 9 -2.87 -2.54 7.58
C LYS A 9 -2.50 -1.60 6.42
N ASN A 10 -2.28 -2.16 5.23
CA ASN A 10 -1.80 -1.42 4.06
C ASN A 10 -2.54 -1.78 2.77
N SER A 11 -3.61 -2.57 2.87
CA SER A 11 -4.41 -2.95 1.71
C SER A 11 -5.86 -3.22 2.07
N VAL A 12 -6.74 -3.13 1.09
CA VAL A 12 -8.12 -3.58 1.17
C VAL A 12 -8.60 -4.06 -0.20
N ARG A 13 -9.58 -4.95 -0.22
CA ARG A 13 -10.26 -5.39 -1.45
C ARG A 13 -11.65 -4.80 -1.55
N ALA A 14 -11.94 -4.11 -2.64
CA ALA A 14 -13.27 -3.64 -2.99
C ALA A 14 -13.85 -4.50 -4.13
N THR A 15 -15.09 -4.95 -3.97
CA THR A 15 -15.79 -5.80 -4.94
C THR A 15 -17.19 -5.26 -5.18
N TRP A 16 -17.61 -5.18 -6.44
CA TRP A 16 -18.95 -4.78 -6.83
C TRP A 16 -19.34 -5.43 -8.17
N ALA A 17 -20.62 -5.32 -8.53
CA ALA A 17 -21.12 -5.83 -9.82
C ALA A 17 -21.92 -4.75 -10.54
N THR A 18 -21.72 -4.65 -11.86
CA THR A 18 -22.44 -3.72 -12.74
C THR A 18 -23.43 -4.44 -13.66
N GLY A 19 -23.29 -5.76 -13.81
CA GLY A 19 -24.15 -6.59 -14.68
C GLY A 19 -23.84 -6.46 -16.18
N VAL A 20 -22.98 -5.51 -16.57
CA VAL A 20 -22.53 -5.27 -17.95
C VAL A 20 -21.01 -5.20 -17.99
N ASP A 21 -20.40 -5.62 -19.10
CA ASP A 21 -18.94 -5.55 -19.22
C ASP A 21 -18.47 -4.10 -19.25
N SER A 22 -17.86 -3.68 -18.16
CA SER A 22 -17.41 -2.31 -17.94
C SER A 22 -16.06 -2.32 -17.25
N GLN A 23 -15.38 -1.17 -17.23
CA GLN A 23 -14.10 -1.00 -16.53
C GLN A 23 -14.30 0.10 -15.50
N GLY A 24 -14.07 -0.23 -14.24
CA GLY A 24 -14.19 0.73 -13.15
C GLY A 24 -12.85 1.35 -12.76
N VAL A 25 -12.94 2.49 -12.08
CA VAL A 25 -11.84 3.14 -11.37
C VAL A 25 -12.33 3.42 -9.96
N VAL A 26 -11.61 2.92 -8.95
CA VAL A 26 -11.84 3.33 -7.57
C VAL A 26 -11.07 4.62 -7.32
N GLU A 27 -11.79 5.68 -7.01
CA GLU A 27 -11.23 6.97 -6.57
C GLU A 27 -11.26 6.99 -5.06
N TYR A 28 -10.15 7.26 -4.39
CA TYR A 28 -10.07 7.17 -2.94
C TYR A 28 -9.18 8.25 -2.32
N GLY A 29 -9.37 8.49 -1.02
CA GLY A 29 -8.64 9.53 -0.27
C GLY A 29 -8.88 9.44 1.23
N THR A 30 -8.13 10.22 2.01
CA THR A 30 -8.28 10.29 3.47
C THR A 30 -9.29 11.34 3.92
N THR A 31 -9.92 12.03 2.97
CA THR A 31 -11.01 12.98 3.21
C THR A 31 -12.17 12.66 2.27
N PRO A 32 -13.42 12.89 2.68
CA PRO A 32 -14.59 12.57 1.87
C PRO A 32 -14.72 13.46 0.61
N THR A 33 -14.09 14.64 0.59
CA THR A 33 -14.20 15.60 -0.51
C THR A 33 -12.99 15.62 -1.45
N ALA A 34 -11.87 15.00 -1.06
CA ALA A 34 -10.65 14.95 -1.86
C ALA A 34 -10.19 13.50 -2.05
N LEU A 35 -10.71 12.87 -3.10
CA LEU A 35 -10.37 11.51 -3.54
C LEU A 35 -9.26 11.58 -4.60
N ASN A 36 -8.05 11.90 -4.15
CA ASN A 36 -6.92 12.22 -5.02
C ASN A 36 -6.13 11.00 -5.52
N PHE A 37 -6.48 9.80 -5.06
CA PHE A 37 -5.85 8.56 -5.48
C PHE A 37 -6.79 7.75 -6.39
N PHE A 38 -6.21 7.01 -7.32
CA PHE A 38 -6.95 6.27 -8.33
C PHE A 38 -6.43 4.84 -8.44
N ALA A 39 -7.34 3.87 -8.49
CA ALA A 39 -7.04 2.47 -8.75
C ALA A 39 -7.92 1.98 -9.92
N PRO A 40 -7.40 2.03 -11.16
CA PRO A 40 -8.13 1.54 -12.33
C PRO A 40 -8.13 0.01 -12.39
N GLU A 41 -9.24 -0.55 -12.83
CA GLU A 41 -9.33 -1.96 -13.14
C GLU A 41 -8.54 -2.29 -14.42
N ALA A 42 -7.90 -3.46 -14.49
CA ALA A 42 -7.05 -3.81 -15.63
C ALA A 42 -7.85 -4.16 -16.91
N THR A 43 -9.05 -4.73 -16.76
CA THR A 43 -9.84 -5.28 -17.86
C THR A 43 -11.33 -5.02 -17.65
N LYS A 44 -12.10 -5.03 -18.75
CA LYS A 44 -13.56 -4.95 -18.66
C LYS A 44 -14.15 -6.26 -18.16
N VAL A 45 -14.98 -6.19 -17.12
CA VAL A 45 -15.67 -7.34 -16.50
C VAL A 45 -17.05 -6.91 -15.99
N LYS A 46 -17.88 -7.89 -15.60
CA LYS A 46 -19.20 -7.65 -14.98
C LYS A 46 -19.15 -7.65 -13.44
N THR A 47 -18.20 -8.40 -12.90
CA THR A 47 -17.91 -8.51 -11.46
C THR A 47 -16.52 -7.97 -11.24
N HIS A 48 -16.45 -6.84 -10.59
CA HIS A 48 -15.24 -6.06 -10.42
C HIS A 48 -14.56 -6.41 -9.11
N THR A 49 -13.24 -6.45 -9.10
CA THR A 49 -12.45 -6.62 -7.89
C THR A 49 -11.17 -5.84 -8.00
N ILE A 50 -10.98 -4.90 -7.07
CA ILE A 50 -9.79 -4.05 -7.02
C ILE A 50 -9.15 -4.16 -5.64
N ASP A 51 -7.85 -4.45 -5.64
CA ASP A 51 -7.01 -4.39 -4.45
C ASP A 51 -6.38 -3.00 -4.33
N LEU A 52 -6.83 -2.22 -3.34
CA LEU A 52 -6.17 -0.99 -2.94
C LEU A 52 -4.96 -1.35 -2.08
N THR A 53 -3.78 -0.85 -2.43
CA THR A 53 -2.52 -1.18 -1.76
C THR A 53 -1.77 0.09 -1.37
N LEU A 54 -0.65 -0.05 -0.64
CA LEU A 54 0.18 1.07 -0.17
C LEU A 54 -0.59 2.04 0.73
N LEU A 55 -1.61 1.56 1.43
CA LEU A 55 -2.39 2.35 2.36
C LEU A 55 -1.63 2.55 3.67
N SER A 56 -1.95 3.64 4.37
CA SER A 56 -1.43 3.88 5.71
C SER A 56 -2.21 3.05 6.74
N PRO A 57 -1.54 2.46 7.74
CA PRO A 57 -2.22 1.77 8.84
C PRO A 57 -3.07 2.71 9.69
N ASN A 58 -4.07 2.14 10.37
CA ASN A 58 -5.01 2.88 11.24
C ASN A 58 -5.56 4.17 10.60
N THR A 59 -5.87 4.12 9.31
CA THR A 59 -6.28 5.28 8.53
C THR A 59 -7.63 5.01 7.89
N THR A 60 -8.56 5.94 8.08
CA THR A 60 -9.85 5.92 7.41
C THR A 60 -9.71 6.47 6.00
N TYR A 61 -10.20 5.70 5.03
CA TYR A 61 -10.24 6.05 3.63
C TYR A 61 -11.69 6.11 3.17
N TYR A 62 -11.95 7.07 2.29
CA TYR A 62 -13.20 7.28 1.58
C TYR A 62 -12.98 6.89 0.13
N PHE A 63 -13.99 6.32 -0.51
CA PHE A 63 -13.90 5.98 -1.92
C PHE A 63 -15.23 6.04 -2.66
N ASP A 64 -15.12 6.35 -3.94
CA ASP A 64 -16.18 6.31 -4.93
C ASP A 64 -15.74 5.44 -6.10
N ILE A 65 -16.71 4.95 -6.89
CA ILE A 65 -16.44 4.12 -8.05
C ILE A 65 -16.85 4.91 -9.29
N ARG A 66 -15.92 5.13 -10.21
CA ARG A 66 -16.19 5.72 -11.52
C ARG A 66 -16.23 4.64 -12.59
N VAL A 67 -17.28 4.63 -13.41
CA VAL A 67 -17.39 3.76 -14.59
C VAL A 67 -17.71 4.67 -15.79
N GLY A 68 -16.74 4.83 -16.69
CA GLY A 68 -16.82 5.86 -17.73
C GLY A 68 -16.91 7.26 -17.13
N ASP A 69 -17.93 8.04 -17.51
CA ASP A 69 -18.17 9.39 -16.98
C ASP A 69 -19.11 9.40 -15.76
N THR A 70 -19.63 8.24 -15.37
CA THR A 70 -20.59 8.15 -14.25
C THR A 70 -19.86 7.81 -12.96
N LYS A 71 -20.16 8.58 -11.91
CA LYS A 71 -19.70 8.37 -10.54
C LYS A 71 -20.78 7.66 -9.75
N TYR A 72 -20.39 6.62 -9.02
CA TYR A 72 -21.22 5.87 -8.11
C TYR A 72 -20.69 6.04 -6.69
N ASP A 73 -21.59 6.28 -5.76
CA ASP A 73 -21.33 6.50 -4.34
C ASP A 73 -22.44 5.81 -3.49
N ASN A 74 -22.38 5.98 -2.17
CA ASN A 74 -23.34 5.41 -1.23
C ASN A 74 -24.56 6.33 -0.99
N GLY A 75 -25.14 6.89 -2.06
CA GLY A 75 -26.33 7.74 -1.97
C GLY A 75 -26.01 9.20 -1.63
N GLY A 76 -24.99 9.76 -2.29
CA GLY A 76 -24.52 11.14 -2.10
C GLY A 76 -23.36 11.28 -1.10
N VAL A 77 -22.87 10.18 -0.54
CA VAL A 77 -21.68 10.13 0.31
C VAL A 77 -20.75 9.00 -0.12
N PRO A 78 -19.43 9.18 -0.08
CA PRO A 78 -18.50 8.11 -0.40
C PRO A 78 -18.61 6.91 0.55
N TRP A 79 -18.29 5.72 0.06
CA TRP A 79 -18.07 4.58 0.93
C TRP A 79 -16.81 4.80 1.77
N THR A 80 -16.74 4.11 2.91
CA THR A 80 -15.62 4.27 3.85
C THR A 80 -15.11 2.91 4.34
N PHE A 81 -13.82 2.85 4.62
CA PHE A 81 -13.20 1.75 5.34
C PHE A 81 -12.03 2.27 6.19
N THR A 82 -11.65 1.52 7.23
CA THR A 82 -10.49 1.86 8.06
C THR A 82 -9.51 0.71 8.03
N THR A 83 -8.26 0.98 7.63
CA THR A 83 -7.19 -0.02 7.61
C THR A 83 -6.88 -0.51 9.04
N LYS A 84 -6.40 -1.74 9.16
CA LYS A 84 -5.93 -2.25 10.46
C LYS A 84 -4.78 -1.40 10.98
N GLY A 85 -4.60 -1.38 12.30
CA GLY A 85 -3.42 -0.78 12.90
C GLY A 85 -2.13 -1.44 12.41
N ALA A 86 -1.04 -0.67 12.43
CA ALA A 86 0.27 -1.30 12.40
C ALA A 86 0.38 -2.03 13.74
N GLU A 87 0.38 -3.36 13.72
CA GLU A 87 0.83 -4.09 14.90
C GLU A 87 2.22 -3.55 15.23
N ALA A 88 2.32 -2.77 16.30
CA ALA A 88 3.59 -2.50 16.92
C ALA A 88 4.16 -3.88 17.25
N SER A 89 5.35 -4.18 16.75
CA SER A 89 6.12 -5.35 17.19
C SER A 89 6.50 -5.16 18.66
N VAL A 90 5.52 -5.28 19.54
CA VAL A 90 5.74 -5.52 20.96
C VAL A 90 5.86 -7.02 21.06
N ALA A 91 7.09 -7.51 21.17
CA ALA A 91 7.35 -8.84 21.68
C ALA A 91 6.84 -8.87 23.13
N THR A 92 5.56 -9.18 23.30
CA THR A 92 5.06 -9.62 24.61
C THR A 92 5.65 -11.00 24.88
N PRO A 93 6.36 -11.22 26.01
CA PRO A 93 6.75 -12.56 26.40
C PRO A 93 5.49 -13.40 26.57
N THR A 94 5.42 -14.49 25.81
CA THR A 94 4.45 -15.56 25.90
C THR A 94 4.23 -16.01 27.35
N THR A 95 3.09 -15.68 27.95
CA THR A 95 2.52 -16.52 29.01
C THR A 95 1.75 -17.64 28.32
N ALA A 96 2.45 -18.76 28.13
CA ALA A 96 1.91 -19.98 27.56
C ALA A 96 0.82 -20.58 28.46
N PRO A 97 -0.37 -20.93 27.95
CA PRO A 97 -1.13 -22.02 28.52
C PRO A 97 -0.43 -23.32 28.12
N THR A 98 0.04 -24.08 29.11
CA THR A 98 0.56 -25.44 28.91
C THR A 98 -0.56 -26.34 28.38
N GLN A 99 -0.54 -26.62 27.09
CA GLN A 99 -1.22 -27.77 26.51
C GLN A 99 -0.23 -28.56 25.65
N PRO A 100 -0.14 -29.88 25.81
CA PRO A 100 0.74 -30.71 25.00
C PRO A 100 0.07 -30.93 23.64
N PHE A 101 0.65 -30.35 22.59
CA PHE A 101 0.32 -30.70 21.23
C PHE A 101 1.54 -31.31 20.56
N ASP A 102 1.32 -32.56 20.18
CA ASP A 102 2.21 -33.48 19.52
C ASP A 102 2.71 -32.94 18.17
N SER A 103 3.87 -33.43 17.77
CA SER A 103 4.66 -32.93 16.65
C SER A 103 4.10 -33.41 15.30
N ALA A 104 3.75 -32.49 14.40
CA ALA A 104 3.80 -32.75 12.95
C ALA A 104 3.75 -31.46 12.10
N GLN A 105 4.94 -31.07 11.62
CA GLN A 105 5.22 -30.56 10.28
C GLN A 105 4.54 -29.27 9.76
N GLY A 106 5.36 -28.23 9.68
CA GLY A 106 5.19 -27.10 8.76
C GLY A 106 6.20 -26.00 9.05
N LYS A 107 7.48 -26.19 8.69
CA LYS A 107 8.53 -25.16 8.80
C LYS A 107 8.09 -23.95 7.95
N PRO A 108 7.76 -22.77 8.52
CA PRO A 108 7.56 -21.60 7.68
C PRO A 108 8.89 -21.25 7.02
N THR A 109 8.89 -21.24 5.69
CA THR A 109 10.00 -20.77 4.87
C THR A 109 10.37 -19.36 5.32
N PRO A 110 11.66 -19.04 5.55
CA PRO A 110 12.05 -17.68 5.89
C PRO A 110 11.58 -16.74 4.77
N ILE A 111 10.77 -15.74 5.10
CA ILE A 111 10.51 -14.62 4.21
C ILE A 111 11.88 -13.98 3.95
N GLN A 112 12.38 -14.11 2.72
CA GLN A 112 13.58 -13.40 2.29
C GLN A 112 13.29 -11.90 2.38
N ARG A 113 13.72 -11.28 3.48
CA ARG A 113 13.92 -9.84 3.53
C ARG A 113 14.90 -9.52 2.41
N LEU A 114 14.44 -8.79 1.38
CA LEU A 114 15.34 -8.10 0.48
C LEU A 114 16.22 -7.22 1.36
N LYS A 115 17.47 -7.64 1.54
CA LYS A 115 18.52 -6.79 2.09
C LYS A 115 18.75 -5.70 1.05
N ILE A 116 18.05 -4.58 1.21
CA ILE A 116 18.49 -3.33 0.61
C ILE A 116 19.83 -3.06 1.28
N SER A 117 20.91 -3.19 0.51
CA SER A 117 22.26 -2.93 0.97
C SER A 117 22.28 -1.57 1.63
N ASP A 118 22.56 -1.54 2.94
CA ASP A 118 22.83 -0.28 3.64
C ASP A 118 23.92 0.46 2.86
N GLY A 119 23.53 1.61 2.32
CA GLY A 119 24.34 2.37 1.39
C GLY A 119 25.63 2.84 2.05
N THR A 120 26.77 2.44 1.50
CA THR A 120 28.03 3.18 1.73
C THR A 120 29.05 3.04 0.60
N ASN A 121 28.68 2.59 -0.60
CA ASN A 121 29.63 2.42 -1.71
C ASN A 121 29.39 3.33 -2.93
N CYS A 122 28.56 4.37 -2.80
CA CYS A 122 28.51 5.42 -3.83
C CYS A 122 29.66 6.41 -3.59
N THR A 123 30.74 6.30 -4.36
CA THR A 123 31.89 7.24 -4.32
C THR A 123 31.66 8.51 -5.14
N GLU A 124 30.49 8.64 -5.77
CA GLU A 124 30.12 9.79 -6.60
C GLU A 124 29.58 10.93 -5.74
N THR A 125 30.04 12.15 -6.00
CA THR A 125 29.70 13.35 -5.22
C THR A 125 28.76 14.29 -5.97
N ASP A 126 28.56 14.09 -7.28
CA ASP A 126 27.60 14.84 -8.08
C ASP A 126 26.20 14.22 -7.99
N CYS A 127 25.25 14.97 -7.40
CA CYS A 127 23.89 14.49 -7.19
C CYS A 127 23.17 14.11 -8.50
N ALA A 128 23.48 14.79 -9.62
CA ALA A 128 22.89 14.45 -10.91
C ALA A 128 23.36 13.07 -11.40
N LYS A 129 24.61 12.70 -11.11
CA LYS A 129 25.16 11.39 -11.42
C LYS A 129 24.70 10.32 -10.43
N ILE A 130 24.58 10.64 -9.14
CA ILE A 130 24.01 9.72 -8.15
C ILE A 130 22.59 9.30 -8.56
N LYS A 131 21.78 10.22 -9.10
CA LYS A 131 20.43 9.93 -9.61
C LYS A 131 20.41 8.87 -10.71
N THR A 132 21.40 8.86 -11.60
CA THR A 132 21.47 7.89 -12.71
C THR A 132 22.06 6.54 -12.27
N LEU A 133 22.69 6.50 -11.10
CA LEU A 133 23.31 5.31 -10.49
C LEU A 133 22.45 4.66 -9.40
N LEU A 134 21.20 5.11 -9.22
CA LEU A 134 20.25 4.51 -8.29
C LEU A 134 20.02 3.02 -8.62
N GLY A 135 20.27 2.14 -7.65
CA GLY A 135 20.19 0.68 -7.84
C GLY A 135 21.40 0.06 -8.56
N LYS A 136 22.38 0.87 -9.00
CA LYS A 136 23.66 0.44 -9.58
C LYS A 136 24.83 0.76 -8.65
N GLY A 137 24.64 0.55 -7.35
CA GLY A 137 25.64 0.82 -6.30
C GLY A 137 25.36 2.10 -5.48
N CYS A 138 24.53 3.02 -5.99
CA CYS A 138 24.04 4.17 -5.22
C CYS A 138 22.60 3.96 -4.75
N SER A 139 22.30 4.44 -3.55
CA SER A 139 20.97 4.34 -2.95
C SER A 139 20.19 5.65 -3.08
N THR A 140 18.88 5.58 -2.91
CA THR A 140 18.04 6.78 -2.83
C THR A 140 18.43 7.65 -1.64
N GLN A 141 18.93 7.06 -0.55
CA GLN A 141 19.46 7.77 0.62
C GLN A 141 20.68 8.65 0.26
N ASP A 142 21.59 8.16 -0.58
CA ASP A 142 22.77 8.92 -1.04
C ASP A 142 22.35 10.15 -1.87
N TYR A 143 21.34 9.96 -2.75
CA TYR A 143 20.79 11.06 -3.55
C TYR A 143 20.16 12.14 -2.67
N PHE A 144 19.36 11.75 -1.67
CA PHE A 144 18.74 12.69 -0.74
C PHE A 144 19.77 13.42 0.13
N LEU A 145 20.81 12.73 0.61
CA LEU A 145 21.90 13.36 1.37
C LEU A 145 22.70 14.35 0.51
N CYS A 146 22.93 14.02 -0.76
CA CYS A 146 23.62 14.90 -1.70
C CYS A 146 22.82 16.19 -1.97
N LEU A 147 21.52 16.08 -2.25
CA LEU A 147 20.65 17.24 -2.47
C LEU A 147 20.61 18.18 -1.25
N LYS A 148 20.64 17.62 -0.03
CA LYS A 148 20.71 18.42 1.21
C LYS A 148 22.03 19.18 1.38
N LYS A 149 23.12 18.74 0.75
CA LYS A 149 24.40 19.48 0.73
C LYS A 149 24.45 20.56 -0.35
N LEU A 150 23.67 20.43 -1.42
CA LEU A 150 23.56 21.43 -2.49
C LEU A 150 22.61 22.59 -2.14
N THR A 151 21.81 22.44 -1.10
CA THR A 151 21.00 23.55 -0.59
C THR A 151 21.95 24.46 0.20
N PRO A 152 22.29 25.68 -0.28
CA PRO A 152 23.02 26.61 0.55
C PRO A 152 22.15 26.89 1.77
N THR A 153 22.66 26.55 2.95
CA THR A 153 22.03 26.91 4.22
C THR A 153 21.88 28.44 4.24
N PRO A 154 20.67 28.97 4.45
CA PRO A 154 20.45 30.42 4.57
C PRO A 154 21.12 31.00 5.81
#